data_AF-A0A7V8XNZ7-F1
#
_entry.id   AF-A0A7V8XNZ7-F1
#
_cell.length_a   1.000
_cell.length_b   1.000
_cell.length_c   1.000
_cell.angle_alpha   90.00
_cell.angle_beta   90.00
_cell.angle_gamma   90.00
#
_symmetry.space_group_name_H-M   'P 1'
#
loop_
_entity.id
_entity.type
_entity.pdbx_description
1 polymer ?
#
loop_
_entity_poly.entity_id
_entity_poly.type
_entity_poly.pdbx_seq_one_letter_code
_entity_poly.pdbx_strand_id
1 'polypeptide(L)'
;MRMVLRVVTVLCALWPAVGTLGAQDPAQERIRRTRNVAASNLDPALPDVPLDLWLRQLVGASAQFEWTSGSCSGQRERDNPAVPLCGIVVAADSNVTVTIGVRLGEYLQAAMFDRWRTPQLDEAFISRRRDVVMLDRLSDLPRLLNLPPRQWPRPDIVLESVRCLPKRPQPHEAVTCAMPLVNNGRAPSLVRVFIDVQPDRSHGGDGVVRLHAGERRTVRMTFPWPDDNGADITAGVELDDRSAYHRVNKRRELTLIRGEDLDTPGDLLGWVDDDNAPQTITSARASAGGTPRTIEVPVDGSVSRLVVSAESLPGITATLLRPGGALVREMDGDVKVSTLKTMDVGRGIPANLRVYTIARPQPGVWRVALSSTAAGGRFGCPGEGAREQPDRVRKFRLRPKAGRRPRRVL
;
A
#
# COMPACT_ATOMS: atom_id res chain seq x y z
N MET A 1 35.73 58.11 -50.75
CA MET A 1 34.72 57.40 -49.94
C MET A 1 35.41 56.36 -49.08
N ARG A 2 35.54 56.59 -47.76
CA ARG A 2 36.09 55.62 -46.79
C ARG A 2 34.93 55.11 -45.94
N MET A 3 34.61 53.83 -46.06
CA MET A 3 33.57 53.14 -45.30
C MET A 3 34.22 52.55 -44.04
N VAL A 4 33.94 53.15 -42.88
CA VAL A 4 34.45 52.68 -41.58
C VAL A 4 33.50 51.59 -41.08
N LEU A 5 33.96 50.34 -41.14
CA LEU A 5 33.26 49.17 -40.60
C LEU A 5 33.48 49.13 -39.09
N ARG A 6 32.45 49.45 -38.29
CA ARG A 6 32.47 49.27 -36.84
C ARG A 6 32.13 47.81 -36.51
N VAL A 7 33.14 47.02 -36.14
CA VAL A 7 32.96 45.68 -35.57
C VAL A 7 32.67 45.83 -34.08
N VAL A 8 31.46 45.45 -33.65
CA VAL A 8 31.08 45.36 -32.23
C VAL A 8 31.29 43.91 -31.80
N THR A 9 32.35 43.67 -31.03
CA THR A 9 32.64 42.35 -30.45
C THR A 9 31.81 42.19 -29.17
N VAL A 10 30.71 41.43 -29.24
CA VAL A 10 29.91 41.05 -28.06
C VAL A 10 30.61 39.89 -27.36
N LEU A 11 31.27 40.17 -26.24
CA LEU A 11 31.87 39.18 -25.36
C LEU A 11 30.75 38.54 -24.51
N CYS A 12 30.14 37.45 -24.99
CA CYS A 12 29.26 36.63 -24.17
C CYS A 12 30.10 35.84 -23.15
N ALA A 13 30.18 36.34 -21.92
CA ALA A 13 30.68 35.56 -20.79
C ALA A 13 29.68 34.43 -20.51
N LEU A 14 29.94 33.25 -21.06
CA LEU A 14 29.31 32.00 -20.66
C LEU A 14 29.74 31.70 -19.22
N TRP A 15 28.98 32.19 -18.24
CA TRP A 15 29.04 31.61 -16.91
C TRP A 15 28.67 30.14 -17.07
N PRO A 16 29.54 29.18 -16.67
CA PRO A 16 29.09 27.82 -16.51
C PRO A 16 27.96 27.92 -15.50
N ALA A 17 26.74 27.64 -15.94
CA ALA A 17 25.71 27.23 -15.03
C ALA A 17 26.33 26.06 -14.27
N VAL A 18 26.82 26.33 -13.06
CA VAL A 18 27.07 25.31 -12.07
C VAL A 18 25.69 24.74 -11.84
N GLY A 19 25.32 23.78 -12.68
CA GLY A 19 24.13 22.99 -12.52
C GLY A 19 24.27 22.49 -11.11
N THR A 20 23.40 22.97 -10.23
CA THR A 20 23.15 22.32 -8.96
C THR A 20 22.98 20.86 -9.37
N LEU A 21 23.97 20.04 -9.03
CA LEU A 21 23.91 18.59 -9.14
C LEU A 21 22.70 18.23 -8.28
N GLY A 22 21.54 18.21 -8.93
CA GLY A 22 20.26 18.10 -8.27
C GLY A 22 20.35 16.85 -7.46
N ALA A 23 20.16 16.98 -6.14
CA ALA A 23 20.18 15.86 -5.23
C ALA A 23 19.33 14.76 -5.86
N GLN A 24 19.99 13.71 -6.32
CA GLN A 24 19.35 12.67 -7.09
C GLN A 24 18.33 12.03 -6.15
N ASP A 25 17.06 12.01 -6.55
CA ASP A 25 15.98 11.47 -5.73
C ASP A 25 16.37 10.06 -5.25
N PRO A 26 16.54 9.84 -3.93
CA PRO A 26 16.95 8.53 -3.39
C PRO A 26 16.07 7.40 -3.88
N ALA A 27 14.78 7.66 -4.12
CA ALA A 27 13.87 6.65 -4.67
C ALA A 27 14.25 6.23 -6.10
N GLN A 28 14.67 7.17 -6.94
CA GLN A 28 15.13 6.87 -8.31
C GLN A 28 16.44 6.08 -8.30
N GLU A 29 17.35 6.37 -7.37
CA GLU A 29 18.58 5.59 -7.23
C GLU A 29 18.30 4.14 -6.78
N ARG A 30 17.37 3.95 -5.83
CA ARG A 30 16.93 2.60 -5.41
C ARG A 30 16.30 1.83 -6.58
N ILE A 31 15.41 2.47 -7.34
CA ILE A 31 14.79 1.86 -8.53
C ILE A 31 15.85 1.49 -9.56
N ARG A 32 16.79 2.39 -9.86
CA ARG A 32 17.89 2.15 -10.80
C ARG A 32 18.75 0.96 -10.38
N ARG A 33 19.12 0.90 -9.09
CA ARG A 33 19.86 -0.24 -8.53
C ARG A 33 19.11 -1.54 -8.68
N THR A 34 17.83 -1.56 -8.36
CA THR A 34 16.96 -2.74 -8.46
C THR A 34 16.92 -3.29 -9.88
N ARG A 35 16.72 -2.43 -10.88
CA ARG A 35 16.70 -2.82 -12.31
C ARG A 35 18.00 -3.49 -12.76
N ASN A 36 19.12 -2.99 -12.23
CA ASN A 36 20.47 -3.41 -12.60
C ASN A 36 21.02 -4.55 -11.74
N VAL A 37 20.26 -5.06 -10.75
CA VAL A 37 20.66 -6.25 -10.01
C VAL A 37 20.73 -7.42 -10.99
N ALA A 38 21.86 -8.12 -11.05
CA ALA A 38 21.96 -9.35 -11.83
C ALA A 38 21.01 -10.42 -11.25
N ALA A 39 20.25 -11.10 -12.11
CA ALA A 39 19.30 -12.12 -11.68
C ALA A 39 20.00 -13.28 -10.93
N SER A 40 21.21 -13.62 -11.37
CA SER A 40 22.16 -14.55 -10.72
C SER A 40 22.49 -14.20 -9.25
N ASN A 41 22.49 -12.91 -8.88
CA ASN A 41 22.73 -12.48 -7.50
C ASN A 41 21.52 -12.75 -6.58
N LEU A 42 20.32 -12.82 -7.16
CA LEU A 42 19.07 -13.12 -6.42
C LEU A 42 18.81 -14.62 -6.37
N ASP A 43 19.21 -15.34 -7.42
CA ASP A 43 19.10 -16.78 -7.53
C ASP A 43 20.24 -17.31 -8.43
N PRO A 44 21.22 -18.05 -7.87
CA PRO A 44 22.38 -18.52 -8.62
C PRO A 44 22.06 -19.42 -9.83
N ALA A 45 20.85 -19.98 -9.92
CA ALA A 45 20.43 -20.78 -11.07
C ALA A 45 20.01 -19.92 -12.29
N LEU A 46 19.92 -18.60 -12.13
CA LEU A 46 19.53 -17.66 -13.19
C LEU A 46 20.74 -17.12 -13.98
N PRO A 47 20.52 -16.65 -15.22
CA PRO A 47 21.58 -16.03 -16.02
C PRO A 47 22.10 -14.74 -15.39
N ASP A 48 23.37 -14.44 -15.67
CA ASP A 48 24.04 -13.21 -15.24
C ASP A 48 23.65 -12.00 -16.13
N VAL A 49 22.38 -11.62 -16.05
CA VAL A 49 21.81 -10.47 -16.76
C VAL A 49 21.00 -9.59 -15.80
N PRO A 50 20.81 -8.30 -16.08
CA PRO A 50 19.98 -7.42 -15.24
C PRO A 50 18.55 -7.95 -15.05
N LEU A 51 18.01 -7.77 -13.85
CA LEU A 51 16.67 -8.20 -13.46
C LEU A 51 15.59 -7.67 -14.40
N ASP A 52 15.67 -6.41 -14.82
CA ASP A 52 14.72 -5.82 -15.78
C ASP A 52 14.73 -6.57 -17.12
N LEU A 53 15.93 -6.89 -17.64
CA LEU A 53 16.06 -7.60 -18.91
C LEU A 53 15.53 -9.04 -18.81
N TRP A 54 15.93 -9.76 -17.75
CA TRP A 54 15.47 -11.12 -17.51
C TRP A 54 13.94 -11.20 -17.38
N LEU A 55 13.34 -10.30 -16.58
CA LEU A 55 11.90 -10.32 -16.33
C LEU A 55 11.09 -9.96 -17.60
N ARG A 56 11.59 -9.03 -18.42
CA ARG A 56 10.97 -8.70 -19.72
C ARG A 56 10.98 -9.86 -20.70
N GLN A 57 12.08 -10.62 -20.74
CA GLN A 57 12.17 -11.82 -21.57
C GLN A 57 11.21 -12.92 -21.08
N LEU A 58 11.03 -13.01 -19.76
CA LEU A 58 10.23 -14.07 -19.15
C LEU A 58 8.72 -13.82 -19.21
N VAL A 59 8.26 -12.62 -18.83
CA VAL A 59 6.82 -12.29 -18.78
C VAL A 59 6.30 -11.87 -20.16
N GLY A 60 7.19 -11.35 -21.02
CA GLY A 60 6.88 -10.94 -22.39
C GLY A 60 6.85 -9.42 -22.57
N ALA A 61 7.00 -8.99 -23.82
CA ALA A 61 7.11 -7.57 -24.18
C ALA A 61 5.81 -6.77 -24.01
N SER A 62 4.65 -7.44 -23.93
CA SER A 62 3.34 -6.80 -23.71
C SER A 62 3.09 -6.44 -22.25
N ALA A 63 3.87 -6.99 -21.31
CA ALA A 63 3.67 -6.75 -19.90
C ALA A 63 4.02 -5.30 -19.52
N GLN A 64 3.23 -4.73 -18.61
CA GLN A 64 3.48 -3.44 -17.99
C GLN A 64 4.37 -3.64 -16.78
N PHE A 65 5.40 -2.80 -16.66
CA PHE A 65 6.38 -2.87 -15.58
C PHE A 65 6.31 -1.61 -14.74
N GLU A 66 5.90 -1.76 -13.48
CA GLU A 66 5.94 -0.72 -12.48
C GLU A 66 7.10 -0.98 -11.52
N TRP A 67 7.95 0.03 -11.32
CA TRP A 67 9.09 -0.05 -10.41
C TRP A 67 8.91 0.97 -9.29
N THR A 68 8.95 0.49 -8.06
CA THR A 68 8.83 1.32 -6.86
C THR A 68 9.98 1.04 -5.90
N SER A 69 10.14 1.89 -4.90
CA SER A 69 11.05 1.63 -3.79
C SER A 69 10.37 1.98 -2.48
N GLY A 70 10.73 1.26 -1.42
CA GLY A 70 10.09 1.40 -0.12
C GLY A 70 10.78 0.58 0.96
N SER A 71 10.05 0.34 2.04
CA SER A 71 10.47 -0.59 3.08
C SER A 71 10.12 -2.02 2.67
N CYS A 72 10.98 -2.98 2.99
CA CYS A 72 10.67 -4.41 2.82
C CYS A 72 9.50 -4.82 3.73
N SER A 73 8.75 -5.85 3.32
CA SER A 73 7.59 -6.35 4.09
C SER A 73 8.04 -6.98 5.42
N GLY A 74 7.15 -6.97 6.43
CA GLY A 74 7.30 -7.79 7.64
C GLY A 74 8.38 -7.42 8.67
N GLN A 75 9.14 -6.33 8.51
CA GLN A 75 10.24 -5.99 9.44
C GLN A 75 10.24 -4.54 9.92
N ARG A 76 9.18 -4.14 10.65
CA ARG A 76 9.33 -3.07 11.66
C ARG A 76 9.54 -3.72 13.02
N GLU A 77 10.76 -4.19 13.27
CA GLU A 77 11.18 -4.38 14.65
C GLU A 77 11.16 -3.00 15.31
N ARG A 78 10.30 -2.81 16.34
CA ARG A 78 10.17 -1.51 17.04
C ARG A 78 11.51 -1.00 17.57
N ASP A 79 12.45 -1.91 17.82
CA ASP A 79 13.73 -1.61 18.47
C ASP A 79 14.90 -1.43 17.48
N ASN A 80 14.69 -1.64 16.18
CA ASN A 80 15.76 -1.49 15.19
C ASN A 80 15.64 -0.15 14.44
N PRO A 81 16.59 0.79 14.62
CA PRO A 81 16.57 2.08 13.92
C PRO A 81 16.88 1.95 12.42
N ALA A 82 17.33 0.78 11.96
CA ALA A 82 17.57 0.47 10.56
C ALA A 82 16.30 -0.09 9.91
N VAL A 83 15.77 0.62 8.91
CA VAL A 83 14.61 0.16 8.15
C VAL A 83 15.09 -0.57 6.89
N PRO A 84 14.73 -1.84 6.66
CA PRO A 84 15.18 -2.53 5.45
C PRO A 84 14.63 -1.85 4.19
N LEU A 85 15.52 -1.61 3.23
CA LEU A 85 15.22 -0.95 1.96
C LEU A 85 14.98 -1.98 0.87
N CYS A 86 13.84 -1.86 0.19
CA CYS A 86 13.47 -2.70 -0.92
C CYS A 86 13.22 -1.89 -2.19
N GLY A 87 13.63 -2.46 -3.32
CA GLY A 87 13.07 -2.13 -4.62
C GLY A 87 12.06 -3.19 -5.01
N ILE A 88 10.94 -2.76 -5.57
CA ILE A 88 9.83 -3.66 -5.93
C ILE A 88 9.55 -3.48 -7.40
N VAL A 89 9.42 -4.59 -8.12
CA VAL A 89 8.91 -4.61 -9.48
C VAL A 89 7.60 -5.37 -9.53
N VAL A 90 6.61 -4.77 -10.16
CA VAL A 90 5.35 -5.41 -10.54
C VAL A 90 5.33 -5.50 -12.06
N ALA A 91 5.35 -6.72 -12.58
CA ALA A 91 5.19 -7.02 -14.00
C ALA A 91 3.79 -7.62 -14.21
N ALA A 92 2.91 -6.89 -14.89
CA ALA A 92 1.52 -7.29 -15.10
C ALA A 92 1.20 -7.43 -16.59
N ASP A 93 0.55 -8.53 -16.95
CA ASP A 93 -0.14 -8.73 -18.23
C ASP A 93 -1.62 -9.02 -17.95
N SER A 94 -2.45 -9.12 -19.00
CA SER A 94 -3.90 -9.33 -18.96
C SER A 94 -4.39 -10.41 -17.99
N ASN A 95 -3.59 -11.44 -17.73
CA ASN A 95 -3.99 -12.60 -16.92
C ASN A 95 -3.07 -12.90 -15.73
N VAL A 96 -1.90 -12.25 -15.62
CA VAL A 96 -0.89 -12.61 -14.63
C VAL A 96 -0.17 -11.38 -14.12
N THR A 97 0.07 -11.35 -12.81
CA THR A 97 0.91 -10.35 -12.15
C THR A 97 2.04 -11.05 -11.45
N VAL A 98 3.27 -10.63 -11.71
CA VAL A 98 4.47 -11.07 -11.01
C VAL A 98 4.99 -9.91 -10.18
N THR A 99 5.14 -10.13 -8.87
CA THR A 99 5.73 -9.15 -7.96
C THR A 99 7.05 -9.69 -7.44
N ILE A 100 8.12 -8.89 -7.50
CA ILE A 100 9.42 -9.24 -6.93
C ILE A 100 9.90 -8.09 -6.07
N GLY A 101 10.14 -8.37 -4.79
CA GLY A 101 10.81 -7.50 -3.83
C GLY A 101 12.29 -7.87 -3.73
N VAL A 102 13.16 -6.87 -3.90
CA VAL A 102 14.62 -7.02 -3.76
C VAL A 102 15.11 -6.16 -2.61
N ARG A 103 15.66 -6.79 -1.59
CA ARG A 103 16.32 -6.11 -0.48
C ARG A 103 17.65 -5.53 -0.96
N LEU A 104 17.78 -4.21 -0.91
CA LEU A 104 18.96 -3.47 -1.36
C LEU A 104 19.91 -3.10 -0.22
N GLY A 105 19.41 -3.08 1.02
CA GLY A 105 20.15 -2.60 2.18
C GLY A 105 19.22 -2.09 3.28
N GLU A 106 19.64 -1.06 3.98
CA GLU A 106 18.95 -0.50 5.14
C GLU A 106 18.99 1.03 5.11
N TYR A 107 17.91 1.67 5.53
CA TYR A 107 17.85 3.11 5.76
C TYR A 107 18.13 3.38 7.23
N LEU A 108 19.22 4.11 7.51
CA LEU A 108 19.59 4.47 8.87
C LEU A 108 18.90 5.78 9.23
N GLN A 109 17.79 5.69 9.97
CA GLN A 109 16.95 6.86 10.28
C GLN A 109 17.74 8.00 10.94
N ALA A 110 18.60 7.67 11.91
CA ALA A 110 19.38 8.67 12.65
C ALA A 110 20.37 9.45 11.77
N ALA A 111 20.89 8.82 10.71
CA ALA A 111 21.88 9.42 9.83
C ALA A 111 21.29 9.85 8.47
N MET A 112 20.00 9.58 8.24
CA MET A 112 19.24 9.91 7.04
C MET A 112 19.92 9.47 5.73
N PHE A 113 20.56 8.29 5.72
CA PHE A 113 21.21 7.76 4.53
C PHE A 113 20.96 6.26 4.32
N ASP A 114 21.10 5.85 3.06
CA ASP A 114 20.96 4.46 2.63
C ASP A 114 22.29 3.71 2.81
N ARG A 115 22.27 2.68 3.67
CA ARG A 115 23.35 1.71 3.80
C ARG A 115 23.10 0.54 2.86
N TRP A 116 23.76 0.57 1.71
CA TRP A 116 23.68 -0.50 0.70
C TRP A 116 24.29 -1.81 1.20
N ARG A 117 23.68 -2.93 0.79
CA ARG A 117 24.16 -4.30 1.01
C ARG A 117 24.19 -5.05 -0.31
N THR A 118 24.71 -6.27 -0.30
CA THR A 118 24.53 -7.20 -1.43
C THR A 118 23.03 -7.43 -1.62
N PRO A 119 22.48 -7.20 -2.83
CA PRO A 119 21.07 -7.41 -3.08
C PRO A 119 20.64 -8.85 -2.79
N GLN A 120 19.47 -9.02 -2.19
CA GLN A 120 18.90 -10.33 -1.89
C GLN A 120 17.42 -10.36 -2.28
N LEU A 121 16.92 -11.54 -2.64
CA LEU A 121 15.49 -11.74 -2.84
C LEU A 121 14.78 -11.58 -1.49
N ASP A 122 13.88 -10.61 -1.40
CA ASP A 122 13.06 -10.39 -0.20
C ASP A 122 11.78 -11.23 -0.31
N GLU A 123 11.03 -11.05 -1.40
CA GLU A 123 9.80 -11.77 -1.68
C GLU A 123 9.54 -11.87 -3.19
N ALA A 124 8.82 -12.91 -3.61
CA ALA A 124 8.34 -13.03 -4.98
C ALA A 124 6.99 -13.72 -5.00
N PHE A 125 6.07 -13.23 -5.84
CA PHE A 125 4.72 -13.76 -5.98
C PHE A 125 4.32 -13.84 -7.45
N ILE A 126 3.52 -14.86 -7.78
CA ILE A 126 2.67 -14.85 -8.97
C ILE A 126 1.22 -14.73 -8.49
N SER A 127 0.46 -13.85 -9.11
CA SER A 127 -0.98 -13.74 -8.95
C SER A 127 -1.68 -13.97 -10.30
N ARG A 128 -2.74 -14.78 -10.27
CA ARG A 128 -3.68 -14.99 -11.38
C ARG A 128 -5.10 -14.92 -10.83
N ARG A 129 -5.80 -13.83 -11.13
CA ARG A 129 -7.15 -13.56 -10.61
C ARG A 129 -7.15 -13.55 -9.06
N ARG A 130 -7.66 -14.62 -8.45
CA ARG A 130 -7.75 -14.79 -6.99
C ARG A 130 -6.68 -15.74 -6.45
N ASP A 131 -5.98 -16.47 -7.31
CA ASP A 131 -4.95 -17.40 -6.90
C ASP A 131 -3.61 -16.66 -6.78
N VAL A 132 -2.92 -16.85 -5.65
CA VAL A 132 -1.58 -16.31 -5.39
C VAL A 132 -0.67 -17.45 -4.98
N VAL A 133 0.57 -17.43 -5.46
CA VAL A 133 1.63 -18.33 -5.00
C VAL A 133 2.89 -17.53 -4.72
N MET A 134 3.46 -17.74 -3.53
CA MET A 134 4.76 -17.21 -3.17
C MET A 134 5.86 -18.14 -3.67
N LEU A 135 6.97 -17.56 -4.16
CA LEU A 135 8.12 -18.29 -4.64
C LEU A 135 9.23 -18.27 -3.60
N ASP A 136 9.91 -19.41 -3.45
CA ASP A 136 11.14 -19.47 -2.68
C ASP A 136 12.36 -19.07 -3.52
N ARG A 137 12.30 -19.40 -4.82
CA ARG A 137 13.37 -19.20 -5.80
C ARG A 137 12.81 -18.55 -7.07
N LEU A 138 13.56 -17.63 -7.66
CA LEU A 138 13.15 -16.99 -8.90
C LEU A 138 13.26 -17.94 -10.11
N SER A 139 14.12 -18.96 -10.04
CA SER A 139 14.25 -20.00 -11.07
C SER A 139 12.99 -20.84 -11.26
N ASP A 140 12.07 -20.86 -10.28
CA ASP A 140 10.77 -21.54 -10.42
C ASP A 140 9.76 -20.76 -11.26
N LEU A 141 9.97 -19.46 -11.47
CA LEU A 141 9.04 -18.55 -12.11
C LEU A 141 8.65 -19.02 -13.54
N PRO A 142 9.58 -19.39 -14.44
CA PRO A 142 9.21 -19.87 -15.79
C PRO A 142 8.32 -21.10 -15.77
N ARG A 143 8.56 -22.04 -14.85
CA ARG A 143 7.75 -23.25 -14.71
C ARG A 143 6.35 -22.90 -14.21
N LEU A 144 6.27 -22.12 -13.12
CA LEU A 144 4.99 -21.78 -12.49
C LEU A 144 4.09 -20.89 -13.37
N LEU A 145 4.69 -19.99 -14.17
CA LEU A 145 3.96 -19.23 -15.18
C LEU A 145 3.32 -20.13 -16.24
N ASN A 146 3.87 -21.30 -16.53
CA ASN A 146 3.27 -22.23 -17.50
C ASN A 146 2.26 -23.20 -16.89
N LEU A 147 2.15 -23.26 -15.56
CA LEU A 147 1.20 -24.14 -14.87
C LEU A 147 -0.16 -23.46 -14.65
N PRO A 148 -1.29 -24.20 -14.74
CA PRO A 148 -2.57 -23.69 -14.29
C PRO A 148 -2.54 -23.49 -12.75
N PRO A 149 -3.24 -22.47 -12.19
CA PRO A 149 -3.20 -22.18 -10.76
C PRO A 149 -3.53 -23.35 -9.83
N ARG A 150 -4.40 -24.28 -10.27
CA ARG A 150 -4.73 -25.51 -9.52
C ARG A 150 -3.55 -26.44 -9.29
N GLN A 151 -2.47 -26.31 -10.07
CA GLN A 151 -1.25 -27.11 -9.96
C GLN A 151 -0.11 -26.35 -9.28
N TRP A 152 -0.32 -25.10 -8.88
CA TRP A 152 0.68 -24.38 -8.11
C TRP A 152 0.89 -25.05 -6.75
N PRO A 153 2.14 -25.09 -6.25
CA PRO A 153 2.39 -25.57 -4.91
C PRO A 153 1.63 -24.68 -3.92
N ARG A 154 1.04 -25.31 -2.90
CA ARG A 154 0.28 -24.60 -1.86
C ARG A 154 1.01 -24.69 -0.52
N PRO A 155 0.93 -23.64 0.30
CA PRO A 155 1.29 -23.74 1.71
C PRO A 155 0.24 -24.57 2.45
N ASP A 156 0.64 -25.16 3.57
CA ASP A 156 -0.27 -25.84 4.50
C ASP A 156 0.16 -25.46 5.91
N ILE A 157 -0.37 -24.33 6.38
CA ILE A 157 0.04 -23.72 7.64
C ILE A 157 -0.82 -24.23 8.78
N VAL A 158 -0.16 -24.85 9.76
CA VAL A 158 -0.78 -25.43 10.94
C VAL A 158 -0.29 -24.70 12.18
N LEU A 159 -1.21 -24.15 12.96
CA LEU A 159 -0.96 -23.70 14.34
C LEU A 159 -1.11 -24.91 15.27
N GLU A 160 0.01 -25.46 15.75
CA GLU A 160 -0.04 -26.70 16.55
C GLU A 160 -0.65 -26.50 17.94
N SER A 161 -0.24 -25.42 18.62
CA SER A 161 -0.72 -25.09 19.96
C SER A 161 -0.41 -23.64 20.29
N VAL A 162 -1.05 -23.13 21.35
CA VAL A 162 -0.78 -21.80 21.88
C VAL A 162 -0.51 -21.95 23.38
N ARG A 163 0.61 -21.41 23.86
CA ARG A 163 1.00 -21.48 25.27
C ARG A 163 1.35 -20.09 25.77
N CYS A 164 0.61 -19.60 26.75
CA CYS A 164 0.83 -18.28 27.33
C CYS A 164 1.32 -18.38 28.78
N LEU A 165 2.19 -17.43 29.14
CA LEU A 165 2.72 -17.26 30.49
C LEU A 165 2.58 -15.80 30.93
N PRO A 166 2.15 -15.52 32.17
CA PRO A 166 1.64 -16.51 33.14
C PRO A 166 0.28 -17.11 32.71
N LYS A 167 -0.11 -18.24 33.33
CA LYS A 167 -1.40 -18.91 33.02
C LYS A 167 -2.62 -18.22 33.62
N ARG A 168 -2.41 -17.39 34.65
CA ARG A 168 -3.43 -16.61 35.35
C ARG A 168 -2.87 -15.19 35.55
N PRO A 169 -2.75 -14.43 34.46
CA PRO A 169 -2.24 -13.07 34.52
C PRO A 169 -3.13 -12.18 35.37
N GLN A 170 -2.51 -11.26 36.09
CA GLN A 170 -3.20 -10.15 36.75
C GLN A 170 -3.46 -9.02 35.75
N PRO A 171 -4.43 -8.13 36.03
CA PRO A 171 -4.59 -6.88 35.30
C PRO A 171 -3.26 -6.16 35.04
N HIS A 172 -3.04 -5.75 33.79
CA HIS A 172 -1.82 -5.11 33.27
C HIS A 172 -0.53 -5.94 33.33
N GLU A 173 -0.57 -7.18 33.80
CA GLU A 173 0.60 -8.06 33.79
C GLU A 173 0.97 -8.40 32.33
N ALA A 174 2.27 -8.38 32.02
CA ALA A 174 2.73 -8.76 30.69
C ALA A 174 2.56 -10.27 30.47
N VAL A 175 1.82 -10.63 29.43
CA VAL A 175 1.61 -12.01 29.00
C VAL A 175 2.41 -12.27 27.74
N THR A 176 3.21 -13.33 27.74
CA THR A 176 3.91 -13.82 26.55
C THR A 176 3.30 -15.12 26.08
N CYS A 177 2.79 -15.13 24.86
CA CYS A 177 2.26 -16.31 24.18
C CYS A 177 3.26 -16.84 23.15
N ALA A 178 3.52 -18.15 23.18
CA ALA A 178 4.31 -18.88 22.20
C ALA A 178 3.38 -19.73 21.30
N MET A 179 3.54 -19.55 19.99
CA MET A 179 2.69 -20.13 18.94
C MET A 179 3.58 -20.87 17.93
N PRO A 180 3.84 -22.18 18.13
CA PRO A 180 4.47 -23.03 17.13
C PRO A 180 3.60 -23.16 15.88
N LEU A 181 4.18 -22.74 14.75
CA LEU A 181 3.64 -22.85 13.40
C LEU A 181 4.45 -23.87 12.61
N VAL A 182 3.78 -24.64 11.77
CA VAL A 182 4.41 -25.57 10.83
C VAL A 182 3.81 -25.33 9.45
N ASN A 183 4.65 -25.27 8.42
CA ASN A 183 4.21 -25.30 7.03
C ASN A 183 4.45 -26.70 6.44
N ASN A 184 3.43 -27.55 6.42
CA ASN A 184 3.52 -28.89 5.82
C ASN A 184 3.39 -28.85 4.27
N GLY A 185 3.19 -27.66 3.70
CA GLY A 185 2.97 -27.45 2.28
C GLY A 185 4.26 -27.52 1.47
N ARG A 186 4.11 -27.26 0.17
CA ARG A 186 5.21 -27.26 -0.81
C ARG A 186 5.57 -25.87 -1.32
N ALA A 187 4.92 -24.83 -0.81
CA ALA A 187 5.22 -23.44 -1.10
C ALA A 187 5.50 -22.67 0.19
N PRO A 188 6.38 -21.65 0.16
CA PRO A 188 6.47 -20.70 1.25
C PRO A 188 5.16 -19.90 1.38
N SER A 189 4.95 -19.27 2.53
CA SER A 189 3.85 -18.33 2.74
C SER A 189 4.23 -17.20 3.69
N LEU A 190 3.59 -16.04 3.47
CA LEU A 190 3.52 -14.98 4.46
C LEU A 190 2.25 -15.15 5.28
N VAL A 191 2.44 -15.17 6.58
CA VAL A 191 1.41 -15.56 7.52
C VAL A 191 1.27 -14.47 8.57
N ARG A 192 0.09 -13.89 8.71
CA ARG A 192 -0.22 -12.99 9.82
C ARG A 192 -0.66 -13.83 11.01
N VAL A 193 0.06 -13.70 12.12
CA VAL A 193 -0.28 -14.30 13.40
C VAL A 193 -0.91 -13.21 14.24
N PHE A 194 -1.93 -13.53 15.02
CA PHE A 194 -2.59 -12.54 15.88
C PHE A 194 -3.09 -13.14 17.18
N ILE A 195 -3.30 -12.26 18.16
CA ILE A 195 -3.96 -12.54 19.43
C ILE A 195 -5.01 -11.46 19.66
N ASP A 196 -6.26 -11.88 19.83
CA ASP A 196 -7.38 -11.04 20.24
C ASP A 196 -7.76 -11.34 21.68
N VAL A 197 -8.14 -10.32 22.43
CA VAL A 197 -8.58 -10.43 23.83
C VAL A 197 -10.07 -10.05 23.92
N GLN A 198 -10.88 -10.96 24.45
CA GLN A 198 -12.32 -10.81 24.68
C GLN A 198 -12.60 -10.46 26.15
N PRO A 199 -13.71 -9.74 26.45
CA PRO A 199 -14.83 -9.40 25.56
C PRO A 199 -14.61 -8.18 24.65
N ASP A 200 -13.69 -7.29 24.99
CA ASP A 200 -13.54 -5.98 24.33
C ASP A 200 -12.99 -6.04 22.89
N ARG A 201 -12.66 -7.23 22.38
CA ARG A 201 -11.96 -7.46 21.11
C ARG A 201 -10.71 -6.57 21.01
N SER A 202 -10.05 -6.33 22.14
CA SER A 202 -8.81 -5.56 22.14
C SER A 202 -7.72 -6.38 21.47
N HIS A 203 -6.97 -5.71 20.60
CA HIS A 203 -5.89 -6.34 19.85
C HIS A 203 -4.73 -6.64 20.79
N GLY A 204 -4.55 -7.91 21.15
CA GLY A 204 -3.43 -8.39 21.96
C GLY A 204 -2.12 -8.37 21.17
N GLY A 205 -2.18 -8.35 19.84
CA GLY A 205 -1.03 -8.10 18.99
C GLY A 205 -1.08 -8.91 17.70
N ASP A 206 -0.31 -8.48 16.72
CA ASP A 206 -0.12 -9.21 15.47
C ASP A 206 1.31 -9.09 14.96
N GLY A 207 1.65 -9.99 14.06
CA GLY A 207 2.93 -10.02 13.40
C GLY A 207 2.86 -10.84 12.12
N VAL A 208 3.64 -10.46 11.12
CA VAL A 208 3.76 -11.21 9.87
C VAL A 208 5.03 -12.05 9.94
N VAL A 209 4.92 -13.33 9.63
CA VAL A 209 6.03 -14.27 9.59
C VAL A 209 6.06 -14.98 8.25
N ARG A 210 7.25 -15.07 7.66
CA ARG A 210 7.51 -15.95 6.53
C ARG A 210 7.79 -17.35 7.04
N LEU A 211 7.12 -18.34 6.44
CA LEU A 211 7.35 -19.77 6.66
C LEU A 211 7.70 -20.43 5.33
N HIS A 212 8.89 -20.99 5.23
CA HIS A 212 9.31 -21.82 4.10
C HIS A 212 8.60 -23.18 4.11
N ALA A 213 8.57 -23.87 2.98
CA ALA A 213 8.01 -25.22 2.88
C ALA A 213 8.75 -26.18 3.82
N GLY A 214 8.01 -26.94 4.62
CA GLY A 214 8.56 -27.85 5.64
C GLY A 214 9.11 -27.15 6.89
N GLU A 215 9.06 -25.81 6.97
CA GLU A 215 9.59 -25.08 8.13
C GLU A 215 8.66 -25.20 9.34
N ARG A 216 9.28 -25.33 10.52
CA ARG A 216 8.65 -25.15 11.82
C ARG A 216 9.24 -23.94 12.52
N ARG A 217 8.40 -22.99 12.93
CA ARG A 217 8.83 -21.76 13.62
C ARG A 217 7.92 -21.45 14.79
N THR A 218 8.49 -20.99 15.90
CA THR A 218 7.70 -20.53 17.05
C THR A 218 7.66 -19.01 17.07
N VAL A 219 6.46 -18.45 16.96
CA VAL A 219 6.23 -17.01 17.10
C VAL A 219 5.95 -16.69 18.57
N ARG A 220 6.55 -15.62 19.08
CA ARG A 220 6.31 -15.13 20.45
C ARG A 220 5.73 -13.73 20.39
N MET A 221 4.64 -13.51 21.10
CA MET A 221 3.99 -12.20 21.23
C MET A 221 3.82 -11.88 22.69
N THR A 222 4.13 -10.64 23.06
CA THR A 222 3.99 -10.13 24.42
C THR A 222 3.07 -8.94 24.44
N PHE A 223 2.11 -8.94 25.36
CA PHE A 223 1.12 -7.86 25.51
C PHE A 223 0.66 -7.71 26.95
N PRO A 224 0.20 -6.52 27.37
CA PRO A 224 -0.35 -6.33 28.71
C PRO A 224 -1.75 -6.96 28.82
N TRP A 225 -2.01 -7.69 29.89
CA TRP A 225 -3.33 -8.24 30.17
C TRP A 225 -4.36 -7.12 30.47
N PRO A 226 -5.61 -7.22 30.00
CA PRO A 226 -6.62 -6.20 30.28
C PRO A 226 -7.05 -6.18 31.75
N ASP A 227 -7.84 -5.17 32.12
CA ASP A 227 -8.38 -4.99 33.47
C ASP A 227 -9.39 -6.05 33.89
N ASP A 228 -9.98 -6.75 32.92
CA ASP A 228 -11.00 -7.76 33.17
C ASP A 228 -10.38 -9.08 33.66
N ASN A 229 -10.70 -9.43 34.91
CA ASN A 229 -10.30 -10.68 35.56
C ASN A 229 -10.87 -11.93 34.87
N GLY A 230 -11.83 -11.78 33.95
CA GLY A 230 -12.44 -12.84 33.16
C GLY A 230 -12.03 -12.88 31.68
N ALA A 231 -11.03 -12.10 31.26
CA ALA A 231 -10.67 -11.98 29.86
C ALA A 231 -10.24 -13.32 29.23
N ASP A 232 -10.66 -13.53 27.98
CA ASP A 232 -10.35 -14.72 27.20
C ASP A 232 -9.58 -14.35 25.95
N ILE A 233 -8.56 -15.12 25.60
CA ILE A 233 -7.78 -14.88 24.39
C ILE A 233 -8.15 -15.83 23.26
N THR A 234 -8.19 -15.30 22.05
CA THR A 234 -8.18 -16.07 20.80
C THR A 234 -6.87 -15.81 20.12
N ALA A 235 -6.13 -16.86 19.78
CA ALA A 235 -4.95 -16.76 18.94
C ALA A 235 -5.23 -17.46 17.62
N GLY A 236 -4.74 -16.88 16.54
CA GLY A 236 -5.06 -17.33 15.20
C GLY A 236 -3.95 -17.02 14.21
N VAL A 237 -4.16 -17.58 13.01
CA VAL A 237 -3.23 -17.51 11.90
C VAL A 237 -4.03 -17.22 10.65
N GLU A 238 -3.55 -16.24 9.89
CA GLU A 238 -4.15 -15.67 8.70
C GLU A 238 -3.18 -15.83 7.53
N LEU A 239 -3.69 -16.37 6.42
CA LEU A 239 -2.94 -16.44 5.17
C LEU A 239 -3.27 -15.20 4.33
N ASP A 240 -2.25 -14.55 3.80
CA ASP A 240 -2.39 -13.35 2.97
C ASP A 240 -3.07 -13.65 1.61
N ASP A 241 -3.31 -14.93 1.28
CA ASP A 241 -3.98 -15.39 0.06
C ASP A 241 -5.52 -15.37 0.16
N ARG A 242 -6.10 -14.73 1.20
CA ARG A 242 -7.54 -14.69 1.50
C ARG A 242 -8.15 -16.06 1.84
N SER A 243 -7.33 -17.06 2.19
CA SER A 243 -7.84 -18.36 2.67
C SER A 243 -8.37 -18.29 4.11
N ALA A 244 -9.38 -19.11 4.39
CA ALA A 244 -10.09 -19.23 5.66
C ALA A 244 -9.17 -19.47 6.89
N TYR A 245 -9.52 -18.90 8.03
CA TYR A 245 -8.78 -19.00 9.29
C TYR A 245 -8.94 -20.36 9.99
N HIS A 246 -7.92 -20.76 10.74
CA HIS A 246 -8.00 -21.85 11.72
C HIS A 246 -8.11 -21.26 13.13
N ARG A 247 -9.29 -21.36 13.75
CA ARG A 247 -9.50 -20.98 15.16
C ARG A 247 -9.35 -22.22 16.04
N VAL A 248 -8.45 -22.17 17.02
CA VAL A 248 -8.28 -23.22 18.02
C VAL A 248 -8.81 -22.70 19.35
N ASN A 249 -9.93 -23.26 19.83
CA ASN A 249 -10.47 -22.88 21.13
C ASN A 249 -9.68 -23.54 22.28
N LYS A 250 -9.99 -23.17 23.53
CA LYS A 250 -9.37 -23.75 24.75
C LYS A 250 -9.50 -25.28 24.86
N ARG A 251 -10.37 -25.93 24.07
CA ARG A 251 -10.58 -27.39 24.03
C ARG A 251 -9.79 -28.11 22.92
N ARG A 252 -8.93 -27.40 22.16
CA ARG A 252 -8.27 -27.90 20.94
C ARG A 252 -9.21 -28.28 19.81
N GLU A 253 -10.45 -27.79 19.83
CA GLU A 253 -11.38 -27.99 18.72
C GLU A 253 -11.05 -26.99 17.62
N LEU A 254 -10.89 -27.51 16.40
CA LEU A 254 -10.63 -26.72 15.19
C LEU A 254 -11.98 -26.21 14.67
N THR A 255 -12.26 -24.92 14.83
CA THR A 255 -13.40 -24.30 14.13
C THR A 255 -12.87 -23.71 12.82
N LEU A 256 -13.21 -24.34 11.70
CA LEU A 256 -13.00 -23.78 10.37
C LEU A 256 -14.03 -22.65 10.18
N ILE A 257 -13.57 -21.41 10.09
CA ILE A 257 -14.42 -20.27 9.76
C ILE A 257 -13.88 -19.69 8.45
N ARG A 258 -14.71 -19.74 7.40
CA ARG A 258 -14.39 -19.17 6.09
C ARG A 258 -14.18 -17.66 6.25
N GLY A 259 -13.10 -17.14 5.68
CA GLY A 259 -12.59 -15.77 5.89
C GLY A 259 -13.43 -14.64 5.30
N GLU A 260 -14.75 -14.65 5.50
CA GLU A 260 -15.64 -13.55 5.10
C GLU A 260 -16.24 -12.79 6.30
N ASP A 261 -15.96 -13.22 7.54
CA ASP A 261 -16.74 -12.77 8.71
C ASP A 261 -16.05 -11.80 9.69
N LEU A 262 -14.87 -11.25 9.40
CA LEU A 262 -14.24 -10.26 10.29
C LEU A 262 -13.67 -9.07 9.52
N ASP A 263 -14.58 -8.32 8.89
CA ASP A 263 -14.47 -6.86 8.80
C ASP A 263 -15.87 -6.25 8.61
N THR A 264 -16.66 -6.26 9.68
CA THR A 264 -17.67 -5.22 9.95
C THR A 264 -18.15 -5.32 11.42
N PRO A 265 -18.51 -4.21 12.07
CA PRO A 265 -19.35 -4.24 13.26
C PRO A 265 -20.72 -4.77 12.83
N GLY A 266 -20.88 -6.09 12.90
CA GLY A 266 -21.99 -6.86 12.35
C GLY A 266 -23.17 -7.06 13.29
N ASP A 267 -23.32 -6.25 14.36
CA ASP A 267 -24.51 -6.35 15.23
C ASP A 267 -25.72 -5.54 14.72
N LEU A 268 -25.79 -5.16 13.43
CA LEU A 268 -26.93 -4.38 12.93
C LEU A 268 -27.47 -4.67 11.53
N LEU A 269 -27.10 -5.75 10.82
CA LEU A 269 -27.79 -6.10 9.56
C LEU A 269 -27.89 -7.61 9.40
N GLY A 270 -29.12 -8.11 9.46
CA GLY A 270 -29.43 -9.51 9.17
C GLY A 270 -29.09 -9.89 7.72
N TRP A 271 -28.51 -11.07 7.59
CA TRP A 271 -28.77 -12.07 6.56
C TRP A 271 -29.23 -11.56 5.19
N VAL A 272 -28.30 -11.46 4.23
CA VAL A 272 -28.48 -11.91 2.84
C VAL A 272 -27.13 -12.43 2.35
N ASP A 273 -27.04 -13.73 2.08
CA ASP A 273 -25.97 -14.38 1.30
C ASP A 273 -25.88 -13.74 -0.09
N ASP A 274 -24.68 -13.45 -0.61
CA ASP A 274 -24.49 -13.31 -2.06
C ASP A 274 -23.02 -13.53 -2.50
N ASP A 275 -22.82 -14.63 -3.22
CA ASP A 275 -21.62 -15.15 -3.89
C ASP A 275 -21.03 -14.25 -5.01
N ASN A 276 -21.24 -12.92 -4.98
CA ASN A 276 -21.03 -12.06 -6.17
C ASN A 276 -20.38 -10.67 -5.92
N ALA A 277 -19.31 -10.58 -5.13
CA ALA A 277 -18.53 -9.33 -5.02
C ALA A 277 -17.21 -9.35 -5.82
N PRO A 278 -17.10 -8.61 -6.95
CA PRO A 278 -15.82 -8.10 -7.42
C PRO A 278 -15.39 -6.93 -6.53
N GLN A 279 -14.32 -7.12 -5.74
CA GLN A 279 -13.70 -6.05 -4.95
C GLN A 279 -12.65 -5.31 -5.80
N THR A 280 -12.99 -4.12 -6.30
CA THR A 280 -11.99 -3.15 -6.77
C THR A 280 -11.67 -2.21 -5.62
N ILE A 281 -10.48 -2.35 -5.03
CA ILE A 281 -9.98 -1.45 -3.99
C ILE A 281 -9.10 -0.40 -4.69
N THR A 282 -9.61 0.84 -4.81
CA THR A 282 -8.81 1.97 -5.30
C THR A 282 -8.35 2.80 -4.11
N SER A 283 -7.05 2.79 -3.80
CA SER A 283 -6.45 3.67 -2.79
C SER A 283 -5.81 4.89 -3.45
N ALA A 284 -6.17 6.09 -3.02
CA ALA A 284 -5.55 7.33 -3.50
C ALA A 284 -5.21 8.24 -2.31
N ARG A 285 -4.02 8.86 -2.34
CA ARG A 285 -3.58 9.87 -1.36
C ARG A 285 -3.50 11.23 -2.04
N ALA A 286 -4.05 12.26 -1.41
CA ALA A 286 -4.00 13.63 -1.89
C ALA A 286 -3.41 14.57 -0.83
N SER A 287 -2.64 15.56 -1.27
CA SER A 287 -2.08 16.57 -0.37
C SER A 287 -3.16 17.56 0.08
N ALA A 288 -3.08 17.95 1.36
CA ALA A 288 -3.95 18.94 1.99
C ALA A 288 -3.73 20.39 1.48
N GLY A 289 -2.60 20.67 0.82
CA GLY A 289 -2.26 22.00 0.33
C GLY A 289 -2.66 22.23 -1.13
N GLY A 290 -3.37 23.34 -1.40
CA GLY A 290 -3.65 23.84 -2.76
C GLY A 290 -5.14 23.97 -3.10
N THR A 291 -5.42 24.20 -4.39
CA THR A 291 -6.78 24.23 -4.96
C THR A 291 -7.57 22.97 -4.60
N PRO A 292 -8.92 23.05 -4.43
CA PRO A 292 -9.77 21.90 -4.16
C PRO A 292 -9.43 20.76 -5.11
N ARG A 293 -9.14 19.59 -4.53
CA ARG A 293 -8.81 18.39 -5.28
C ARG A 293 -9.99 17.44 -5.25
N THR A 294 -10.20 16.79 -6.38
CA THR A 294 -11.22 15.78 -6.55
C THR A 294 -10.54 14.49 -6.95
N ILE A 295 -10.81 13.41 -6.23
CA ILE A 295 -10.34 12.07 -6.59
C ILE A 295 -11.49 11.40 -7.35
N GLU A 296 -11.21 10.92 -8.56
CA GLU A 296 -12.19 10.25 -9.40
C GLU A 296 -12.16 8.73 -9.18
N VAL A 297 -13.33 8.14 -8.99
CA VAL A 297 -13.53 6.70 -8.78
C VAL A 297 -14.49 6.21 -9.88
N PRO A 298 -13.99 5.62 -10.97
CA PRO A 298 -14.85 5.08 -12.01
C PRO A 298 -15.58 3.83 -11.49
N VAL A 299 -16.88 3.78 -11.73
CA VAL A 299 -17.78 2.68 -11.34
C VAL A 299 -18.57 2.27 -12.57
N ASP A 300 -18.58 0.99 -12.90
CA ASP A 300 -19.40 0.45 -13.98
C ASP A 300 -20.69 -0.20 -13.44
N GLY A 301 -21.60 -0.59 -14.33
CA GLY A 301 -22.89 -1.18 -13.95
C GLY A 301 -22.84 -2.60 -13.40
N SER A 302 -21.67 -3.22 -13.33
CA SER A 302 -21.50 -4.53 -12.68
C SER A 302 -21.26 -4.40 -11.17
N VAL A 303 -20.97 -3.20 -10.67
CA VAL A 303 -20.72 -2.96 -9.25
C VAL A 303 -22.04 -2.94 -8.48
N SER A 304 -22.27 -3.97 -7.66
CA SER A 304 -23.47 -4.11 -6.81
C SER A 304 -23.38 -3.29 -5.52
N ARG A 305 -22.16 -2.99 -5.06
CA ARG A 305 -21.88 -2.24 -3.83
C ARG A 305 -20.59 -1.45 -3.96
N LEU A 306 -20.63 -0.17 -3.58
CA LEU A 306 -19.44 0.69 -3.51
C LEU A 306 -19.17 1.05 -2.05
N VAL A 307 -17.92 0.82 -1.60
CA VAL A 307 -17.45 1.25 -0.28
C VAL A 307 -16.33 2.26 -0.50
N VAL A 308 -16.49 3.48 0.03
CA VAL A 308 -15.48 4.54 -0.05
C VAL A 308 -15.07 4.94 1.36
N SER A 309 -13.81 4.69 1.70
CA SER A 309 -13.20 5.13 2.94
C SER A 309 -12.35 6.37 2.68
N ALA A 310 -12.68 7.48 3.34
CA ALA A 310 -11.96 8.73 3.25
C ALA A 310 -11.46 9.15 4.62
N GLU A 311 -10.15 9.07 4.82
CA GLU A 311 -9.47 9.59 6.01
C GLU A 311 -9.03 11.03 5.77
N SER A 312 -9.41 11.94 6.67
CA SER A 312 -9.04 13.34 6.59
C SER A 312 -8.48 13.88 7.89
N LEU A 313 -7.49 14.78 7.76
CA LEU A 313 -6.93 15.52 8.88
C LEU A 313 -7.97 16.52 9.44
N PRO A 314 -7.81 16.99 10.69
CA PRO A 314 -8.67 18.01 11.27
C PRO A 314 -8.73 19.26 10.38
N GLY A 315 -9.94 19.77 10.14
CA GLY A 315 -10.18 20.93 9.28
C GLY A 315 -10.26 20.61 7.77
N ILE A 316 -10.07 19.36 7.37
CA ILE A 316 -10.33 18.88 6.00
C ILE A 316 -11.58 18.01 6.03
N THR A 317 -12.54 18.34 5.17
CA THR A 317 -13.74 17.54 4.97
C THR A 317 -13.62 16.82 3.64
N ALA A 318 -13.74 15.49 3.67
CA ALA A 318 -13.94 14.68 2.47
C ALA A 318 -15.44 14.48 2.25
N THR A 319 -15.91 14.81 1.05
CA THR A 319 -17.30 14.60 0.63
C THR A 319 -17.35 13.74 -0.62
N LEU A 320 -18.19 12.70 -0.59
CA LEU A 320 -18.44 11.88 -1.76
C LEU A 320 -19.53 12.53 -2.64
N LEU A 321 -19.30 12.56 -3.94
CA LEU A 321 -20.20 13.06 -4.96
C LEU A 321 -20.56 11.92 -5.92
N ARG A 322 -21.84 11.84 -6.27
CA ARG A 322 -22.42 10.92 -7.28
C ARG A 322 -21.94 11.28 -8.69
N PRO A 323 -22.07 10.37 -9.66
CA PRO A 323 -22.01 10.72 -11.08
C PRO A 323 -22.97 11.88 -11.36
N GLY A 324 -22.46 12.96 -11.96
CA GLY A 324 -23.22 14.21 -12.14
C GLY A 324 -23.00 15.28 -11.06
N GLY A 325 -22.22 14.98 -10.01
CA GLY A 325 -21.74 15.96 -9.04
C GLY A 325 -22.67 16.23 -7.85
N ALA A 326 -23.78 15.50 -7.73
CA ALA A 326 -24.66 15.61 -6.57
C ALA A 326 -23.95 15.08 -5.30
N LEU A 327 -24.10 15.78 -4.18
CA LEU A 327 -23.55 15.35 -2.90
C LEU A 327 -24.25 14.08 -2.41
N VAL A 328 -23.47 13.09 -1.97
CA VAL A 328 -23.96 11.91 -1.26
C VAL A 328 -24.35 12.32 0.16
N ARG A 329 -25.62 12.13 0.52
CA ARG A 329 -26.13 12.47 1.85
C ARG A 329 -26.45 11.21 2.63
N GLU A 330 -26.36 11.31 3.95
CA GLU A 330 -26.71 10.21 4.87
C GLU A 330 -28.19 9.84 4.81
N MET A 331 -29.05 10.78 4.41
CA MET A 331 -30.48 10.54 4.20
C MET A 331 -30.84 9.91 2.85
N ASP A 332 -29.85 9.68 1.98
CA ASP A 332 -30.09 9.00 0.71
C ASP A 332 -30.37 7.51 0.99
N GLY A 333 -31.49 6.97 0.48
CA GLY A 333 -31.94 5.62 0.84
C GLY A 333 -31.02 4.47 0.39
N ASP A 334 -30.07 4.72 -0.49
CA ASP A 334 -29.05 3.78 -0.95
C ASP A 334 -27.70 3.92 -0.20
N VAL A 335 -27.61 4.82 0.77
CA VAL A 335 -26.34 5.20 1.41
C VAL A 335 -26.36 4.90 2.90
N LYS A 336 -25.29 4.28 3.40
CA LYS A 336 -24.97 4.21 4.83
C LYS A 336 -23.64 4.91 5.05
N VAL A 337 -23.62 5.92 5.93
CA VAL A 337 -22.41 6.63 6.31
C VAL A 337 -22.01 6.22 7.73
N SER A 338 -20.72 5.99 7.95
CA SER A 338 -20.18 5.75 9.29
C SER A 338 -18.96 6.65 9.49
N THR A 339 -18.88 7.29 10.65
CA THR A 339 -17.76 8.15 11.01
C THR A 339 -17.01 7.52 12.17
N LEU A 340 -15.72 7.25 11.97
CA LEU A 340 -14.82 6.69 12.96
C LEU A 340 -13.74 7.72 13.26
N LYS A 341 -13.41 7.90 14.55
CA LYS A 341 -12.23 8.66 14.94
C LYS A 341 -11.05 7.71 14.89
N THR A 342 -10.08 8.01 14.02
CA THR A 342 -8.84 7.26 13.89
C THR A 342 -7.67 8.10 14.39
N MET A 343 -6.50 7.48 14.55
CA MET A 343 -5.25 8.19 14.80
C MET A 343 -4.36 7.95 13.59
N ASP A 344 -3.89 9.01 12.93
CA ASP A 344 -2.88 8.88 11.88
C ASP A 344 -1.59 8.39 12.54
N VAL A 345 -1.31 7.09 12.38
CA VAL A 345 -0.18 6.41 13.01
C VAL A 345 1.17 7.04 12.60
N GLY A 346 1.25 7.67 11.44
CA GLY A 346 2.47 8.33 10.97
C GLY A 346 2.72 9.70 11.60
N ARG A 347 1.70 10.34 12.17
CA ARG A 347 1.78 11.73 12.65
C ARG A 347 1.33 11.91 14.10
N GLY A 348 0.66 10.92 14.69
CA GLY A 348 0.07 11.03 16.03
C GLY A 348 -1.06 12.05 16.11
N ILE A 349 -1.66 12.42 14.97
CA ILE A 349 -2.74 13.42 14.90
C ILE A 349 -4.08 12.68 14.79
N PRO A 350 -5.11 13.09 15.55
CA PRO A 350 -6.46 12.56 15.37
C PRO A 350 -6.93 12.78 13.92
N ALA A 351 -7.45 11.75 13.28
CA ALA A 351 -8.03 11.82 11.95
C ALA A 351 -9.51 11.41 12.01
N ASN A 352 -10.29 11.95 11.08
CA ASN A 352 -11.67 11.53 10.88
C ASN A 352 -11.71 10.59 9.68
N LEU A 353 -12.08 9.33 9.93
CA LEU A 353 -12.37 8.36 8.88
C LEU A 353 -13.87 8.36 8.61
N ARG A 354 -14.25 8.74 7.39
CA ARG A 354 -15.63 8.58 6.90
C ARG A 354 -15.71 7.42 5.94
N VAL A 355 -16.61 6.48 6.23
CA VAL A 355 -16.88 5.32 5.38
C VAL A 355 -18.28 5.49 4.78
N TYR A 356 -18.34 5.55 3.46
CA TYR A 356 -19.57 5.56 2.68
C TYR A 356 -19.81 4.17 2.12
N THR A 357 -20.97 3.58 2.40
CA THR A 357 -21.43 2.36 1.75
C THR A 357 -22.64 2.69 0.87
N ILE A 358 -22.53 2.47 -0.44
CA ILE A 358 -23.58 2.72 -1.42
C ILE A 358 -24.07 1.38 -1.97
N ALA A 359 -25.34 1.10 -1.77
CA ALA A 359 -26.03 -0.04 -2.36
C ALA A 359 -26.42 0.28 -3.81
N ARG A 360 -26.04 -0.57 -4.77
CA ARG A 360 -26.33 -0.39 -6.21
C ARG A 360 -25.89 0.99 -6.74
N PRO A 361 -24.58 1.30 -6.69
CA PRO A 361 -24.06 2.58 -7.15
C PRO A 361 -24.41 2.83 -8.62
N GLN A 362 -24.74 4.08 -8.95
CA GLN A 362 -24.93 4.51 -10.34
C GLN A 362 -23.61 4.33 -11.13
N PRO A 363 -23.67 3.78 -12.36
CA PRO A 363 -22.51 3.76 -13.25
C PRO A 363 -22.03 5.18 -13.57
N GLY A 364 -20.72 5.39 -13.61
CA GLY A 364 -20.10 6.67 -13.92
C GLY A 364 -18.91 6.98 -13.01
N VAL A 365 -18.46 8.24 -13.06
CA VAL A 365 -17.33 8.71 -12.25
C VAL A 365 -17.85 9.30 -10.95
N TRP A 366 -17.67 8.57 -9.87
CA TRP A 366 -17.84 9.07 -8.51
C TRP A 366 -16.65 9.94 -8.13
N ARG A 367 -16.86 10.90 -7.23
CA ARG A 367 -15.83 11.90 -6.91
C ARG A 367 -15.72 12.12 -5.42
N VAL A 368 -14.51 12.01 -4.87
CA VAL A 368 -14.23 12.44 -3.49
C VAL A 368 -13.67 13.85 -3.56
N ALA A 369 -14.48 14.83 -3.18
CA ALA A 369 -14.09 16.23 -3.10
C ALA A 369 -13.50 16.53 -1.72
N LEU A 370 -12.33 17.17 -1.70
CA LEU A 370 -11.66 17.61 -0.48
C LEU A 370 -11.84 19.12 -0.33
N SER A 371 -12.46 19.53 0.77
CA SER A 371 -12.58 20.93 1.15
C SER A 371 -11.88 21.20 2.46
N SER A 372 -10.98 22.17 2.48
CA SER A 372 -10.44 22.71 3.72
C SER A 372 -11.41 23.77 4.25
N THR A 373 -11.86 23.65 5.49
CA THR A 373 -12.37 24.82 6.19
C THR A 373 -11.16 25.69 6.47
N ALA A 374 -10.86 26.63 5.58
CA ALA A 374 -9.88 27.67 5.86
C ALA A 374 -10.41 28.45 7.06
N ALA A 375 -10.00 28.05 8.26
CA ALA A 375 -10.18 28.86 9.43
C ALA A 375 -9.45 30.16 9.11
N GLY A 376 -10.19 31.27 8.97
CA GLY A 376 -9.63 32.61 8.91
C GLY A 376 -8.86 33.01 10.18
N GLY A 377 -8.56 32.06 11.07
CA GLY A 377 -7.62 32.23 12.15
C GLY A 377 -6.20 32.14 11.61
N ARG A 378 -5.51 33.27 11.57
CA ARG A 378 -4.05 33.33 11.54
C ARG A 378 -3.52 32.42 12.65
N PHE A 379 -3.10 31.20 12.32
CA PHE A 379 -2.13 30.50 13.14
C PHE A 379 -0.82 31.26 12.99
N GLY A 380 -0.63 32.25 13.85
CA GLY A 380 0.63 32.96 13.98
C GLY A 380 1.67 31.99 14.52
N CYS A 381 2.55 31.50 13.66
CA CYS A 381 3.87 31.07 14.11
C CYS A 381 4.55 32.29 14.75
N PRO A 382 5.04 32.21 16.00
CA PRO A 382 5.76 33.31 16.60
C PRO A 382 7.10 33.51 15.88
N GLY A 383 7.14 34.57 15.07
CA GLY A 383 8.28 35.46 14.84
C GLY A 383 9.56 34.88 14.22
N GLU A 384 9.73 35.09 12.91
CA GLU A 384 11.02 35.49 12.35
C GLU A 384 10.78 36.46 11.17
N GLY A 385 11.62 37.49 11.06
CA GLY A 385 11.26 38.80 10.54
C GLY A 385 10.92 38.86 9.05
N ALA A 386 9.80 39.53 8.75
CA ALA A 386 9.40 39.89 7.40
C ALA A 386 10.23 41.06 6.87
N ARG A 387 10.91 40.85 5.73
CA ARG A 387 11.24 41.90 4.77
C ARG A 387 10.22 41.83 3.63
N GLU A 388 9.48 42.90 3.48
CA GLU A 388 8.41 43.09 2.51
C GLU A 388 8.98 43.64 1.20
N GLN A 389 8.72 42.97 0.07
CA GLN A 389 8.82 43.58 -1.26
C GLN A 389 7.80 42.93 -2.22
N PRO A 390 7.11 43.71 -3.08
CA PRO A 390 5.85 43.28 -3.70
C PRO A 390 6.03 42.52 -5.01
N ASP A 391 5.26 41.45 -5.18
CA ASP A 391 5.17 40.69 -6.42
C ASP A 391 4.29 41.37 -7.47
N ARG A 392 4.89 41.66 -8.63
CA ARG A 392 4.22 42.05 -9.87
C ARG A 392 3.79 40.79 -10.63
N VAL A 393 2.49 40.54 -10.72
CA VAL A 393 1.93 39.52 -11.62
C VAL A 393 1.85 40.07 -13.06
N ARG A 394 2.63 39.49 -13.99
CA ARG A 394 2.43 39.64 -15.45
C ARG A 394 1.63 38.45 -16.00
N LYS A 395 0.48 38.74 -16.62
CA LYS A 395 -0.30 37.80 -17.44
C LYS A 395 0.29 37.71 -18.84
N PHE A 396 0.53 36.50 -19.35
CA PHE A 396 0.67 36.24 -20.79
C PHE A 396 -0.47 35.37 -21.29
N ARG A 397 -1.09 35.80 -22.39
CA ARG A 397 -2.23 35.18 -23.06
C ARG A 397 -1.76 34.82 -24.47
N LEU A 398 -1.77 33.54 -24.83
CA LEU A 398 -1.56 33.08 -26.20
C LEU A 398 -2.89 32.54 -26.75
N ARG A 399 -3.38 33.16 -27.83
CA ARG A 399 -4.52 32.68 -28.64
C ARG A 399 -3.97 31.88 -29.83
N PRO A 400 -4.61 30.78 -30.25
CA PRO A 400 -4.48 30.28 -31.62
C PRO A 400 -5.48 30.99 -32.55
N LYS A 401 -4.97 31.41 -33.71
CA LYS A 401 -5.73 31.89 -34.88
C LYS A 401 -6.40 30.69 -35.58
N ALA A 402 -7.71 30.74 -35.78
CA ALA A 402 -8.41 29.88 -36.74
C ALA A 402 -8.46 30.59 -38.11
N GLY A 403 -8.01 29.89 -39.15
CA GLY A 403 -8.04 30.35 -40.55
C GLY A 403 -9.41 30.17 -41.19
N ARG A 404 -9.89 31.23 -41.85
CA ARG A 404 -11.01 31.20 -42.80
C ARG A 404 -10.50 30.81 -44.20
N ARG A 405 -11.30 30.03 -44.93
CA ARG A 405 -11.31 30.00 -46.41
C ARG A 405 -12.74 30.19 -46.94
N PRO A 406 -12.91 30.64 -48.20
CA PRO A 406 -13.97 31.56 -48.59
C PRO A 406 -15.22 30.91 -49.20
N ARG A 407 -16.29 31.70 -49.24
CA ARG A 407 -17.53 31.48 -49.99
C ARG A 407 -17.26 31.44 -51.49
N ARG A 408 -17.91 30.50 -52.19
CA ARG A 408 -18.20 30.59 -53.63
C ARG A 408 -19.48 31.41 -53.84
N VAL A 409 -19.44 32.25 -54.87
CA VAL A 409 -20.58 32.88 -55.53
C VAL A 409 -20.72 32.17 -56.88
N LEU A 410 -21.84 31.45 -57.04
CA LEU A 410 -22.77 31.39 -58.18
C LEU A 410 -23.68 30.18 -57.95
#